data_AF-A0A2V4XST9-F1
#
_entry.id   AF-A0A2V4XST9-F1
#
_cell.length_a   1.000
_cell.length_b   1.000
_cell.length_c   1.000
_cell.angle_alpha   90.00
_cell.angle_beta   90.00
_cell.angle_gamma   90.00
#
_symmetry.space_group_name_H-M   'P 1'
#
loop_
_entity.id
_entity.type
_entity.pdbx_description
1 polymer ?
#
loop_
_entity_poly.entity_id
_entity_poly.type
_entity_poly.pdbx_seq_one_letter_code
_entity_poly.pdbx_strand_id
1 'polypeptide(L)'
;MPTKNTTKVKLIFIKIFLFFSIISYSQIDSSFEEIQKRFGKENIEELQTHNMHFEVKRLKGNETIKFTYNREKIVKIIEIQSTQPISHKRLHEIAKELIPNFSLTTTGKNENSNFYYDSNNKFLNIEVFDTNKKVNRNKVIYISDPELINELIPEIEIWN
;
A
#
# COMPACT_ATOMS: atom_id res chain seq x y z
N MET A 1 16.77 -1.80 50.11
CA MET A 1 17.51 -0.89 49.20
C MET A 1 17.38 -1.41 47.77
N PRO A 2 16.61 -0.76 46.89
CA PRO A 2 16.57 -1.14 45.48
C PRO A 2 17.91 -0.76 44.82
N THR A 3 18.59 -1.75 44.24
CA THR A 3 19.89 -1.57 43.60
C THR A 3 19.75 -0.70 42.35
N LYS A 4 20.60 0.33 42.25
CA LYS A 4 20.68 1.33 41.15
C LYS A 4 20.66 0.75 39.72
N ASN A 5 20.94 -0.55 39.57
CA ASN A 5 20.91 -1.28 38.31
C ASN A 5 19.50 -1.57 37.78
N THR A 6 18.50 -1.76 38.65
CA THR A 6 17.12 -2.09 38.20
C THR A 6 16.46 -0.92 37.45
N THR A 7 16.74 0.32 37.82
CA THR A 7 16.20 1.51 37.16
C THR A 7 16.75 1.71 35.75
N LYS A 8 18.04 1.42 35.52
CA LYS A 8 18.67 1.52 34.19
C LYS A 8 18.13 0.48 33.22
N VAL A 9 17.92 -0.76 33.68
CA VAL A 9 17.33 -1.84 32.86
C VAL A 9 15.89 -1.50 32.47
N LYS A 10 15.08 -0.95 33.39
CA LYS A 10 13.72 -0.49 33.09
C LYS A 10 13.68 0.63 32.04
N LEU A 11 14.60 1.59 32.11
CA LEU A 11 14.68 2.70 31.15
C LEU A 11 15.10 2.24 29.74
N ILE A 12 15.97 1.25 29.63
CA ILE A 12 16.34 0.63 28.35
C ILE A 12 15.15 -0.12 27.77
N PHE A 13 14.42 -0.89 28.58
CA PHE A 13 13.20 -1.58 28.13
C PHE A 13 12.12 -0.61 27.65
N ILE A 14 11.88 0.49 28.35
CA ILE A 14 10.91 1.51 27.93
C ILE A 14 11.34 2.18 26.62
N LYS A 15 12.64 2.48 26.44
CA LYS A 15 13.16 3.03 25.18
C LYS A 15 13.05 2.05 24.02
N ILE A 16 13.34 0.77 24.25
CA ILE A 16 13.18 -0.29 23.25
C ILE A 16 11.70 -0.47 22.90
N PHE A 17 10.82 -0.51 23.89
CA PHE A 17 9.38 -0.60 23.69
C PHE A 17 8.84 0.60 22.91
N LEU A 18 9.24 1.83 23.26
CA LEU A 18 8.89 3.05 22.53
C LEU A 18 9.40 3.02 21.07
N PHE A 19 10.62 2.51 20.86
CA PHE A 19 11.21 2.33 19.53
C PHE A 19 10.42 1.29 18.70
N PHE A 20 10.04 0.15 19.27
CA PHE A 20 9.21 -0.85 18.59
C PHE A 20 7.77 -0.39 18.31
N SER A 21 7.18 0.44 19.18
CA SER A 21 5.88 1.06 18.90
C SER A 21 5.93 2.09 17.77
N ILE A 22 7.11 2.63 17.44
CA ILE A 22 7.29 3.49 16.24
C ILE A 22 7.54 2.63 14.98
N ILE A 23 8.01 1.39 15.12
CA ILE A 23 8.35 0.49 14.00
C ILE A 23 7.18 -0.44 13.59
N SER A 24 6.07 -0.42 14.33
CA SER A 24 4.90 -1.26 14.03
C SER A 24 3.99 -0.66 12.94
N TYR A 25 4.57 -0.12 11.87
CA TYR A 25 3.80 0.29 10.70
C TYR A 25 4.16 -0.59 9.52
N SER A 26 3.28 -1.52 9.20
CA SER A 26 3.34 -2.27 7.95
C SER A 26 2.79 -1.39 6.83
N GLN A 27 3.52 -0.33 6.48
CA GLN A 27 3.24 0.44 5.27
C GLN A 27 3.64 -0.39 4.04
N ILE A 28 3.28 0.07 2.84
CA ILE A 28 4.02 -0.33 1.63
C ILE A 28 5.43 0.28 1.73
N ASP A 29 6.23 -0.14 2.70
CA ASP A 29 7.61 0.33 2.85
C ASP A 29 8.52 -0.39 1.85
N SER A 30 8.04 -0.56 0.62
CA SER A 30 8.90 -0.97 -0.48
C SER A 30 9.60 0.27 -1.00
N SER A 31 10.90 0.32 -0.78
CA SER A 31 11.74 1.33 -1.45
C SER A 31 11.82 1.05 -2.94
N PHE A 32 12.16 2.07 -3.73
CA PHE A 32 12.46 1.90 -5.16
C PHE A 32 13.46 0.77 -5.41
N GLU A 33 14.52 0.66 -4.59
CA GLU A 33 15.52 -0.39 -4.72
C GLU A 33 14.94 -1.80 -4.50
N GLU A 34 14.03 -1.95 -3.54
CA GLU A 34 13.36 -3.22 -3.28
C GLU A 34 12.41 -3.60 -4.42
N ILE A 35 11.72 -2.62 -5.00
CA ILE A 35 10.91 -2.83 -6.20
C ILE A 35 11.79 -3.26 -7.37
N GLN A 36 12.94 -2.61 -7.61
CA GLN A 36 13.87 -3.03 -8.67
C GLN A 36 14.39 -4.45 -8.47
N LYS A 37 14.67 -4.84 -7.22
CA LYS A 37 15.12 -6.21 -6.89
C LYS A 37 14.02 -7.24 -7.12
N ARG A 38 12.77 -6.91 -6.81
CA ARG A 38 11.63 -7.84 -6.87
C ARG A 38 11.03 -7.96 -8.28
N PHE A 39 10.92 -6.85 -9.00
CA PHE A 39 10.24 -6.78 -10.30
C PHE A 39 11.17 -6.52 -11.48
N GLY A 40 12.48 -6.41 -11.24
CA GLY A 40 13.48 -6.13 -12.26
C GLY A 40 13.60 -4.64 -12.57
N LYS A 41 14.56 -4.30 -13.44
CA LYS A 41 14.90 -2.91 -13.79
C LYS A 41 14.25 -2.40 -15.07
N GLU A 42 13.60 -3.28 -15.83
CA GLU A 42 13.00 -2.93 -17.10
C GLU A 42 11.65 -2.23 -16.88
N ASN A 43 11.55 -1.00 -17.40
CA ASN A 43 10.36 -0.17 -17.31
C ASN A 43 9.74 -0.04 -18.72
N ILE A 44 8.42 -0.20 -18.80
CA ILE A 44 7.64 0.14 -20.00
C ILE A 44 7.50 1.67 -20.10
N GLU A 45 7.34 2.32 -18.96
CA GLU A 45 7.21 3.76 -18.82
C GLU A 45 7.81 4.21 -17.49
N GLU A 46 8.45 5.37 -17.46
CA GLU A 46 8.99 5.97 -16.25
C GLU A 46 8.98 7.49 -16.37
N LEU A 47 8.64 8.17 -15.28
CA LEU A 47 8.75 9.62 -15.19
C LEU A 47 9.29 10.00 -13.82
N GLN A 48 10.32 10.85 -13.81
CA GLN A 48 10.87 11.42 -12.59
C GLN A 48 10.83 12.94 -12.66
N THR A 49 10.23 13.55 -11.63
CA THR A 49 10.19 14.99 -11.40
C THR A 49 10.71 15.31 -10.01
N HIS A 50 10.79 16.59 -9.65
CA HIS A 50 11.19 17.00 -8.30
C HIS A 50 10.22 16.51 -7.19
N ASN A 51 8.94 16.30 -7.54
CA ASN A 51 7.89 16.01 -6.56
C ASN A 51 7.37 14.57 -6.63
N MET A 52 7.54 13.91 -7.77
CA MET A 52 6.95 12.61 -8.05
C MET A 52 7.89 11.78 -8.91
N HIS A 53 8.01 10.51 -8.58
CA HIS A 53 8.58 9.48 -9.44
C HIS A 53 7.53 8.41 -9.64
N PHE A 54 7.34 7.93 -10.86
CA PHE A 54 6.61 6.70 -11.11
C PHE A 54 7.33 5.83 -12.12
N GLU A 55 7.09 4.52 -12.02
CA GLU A 55 7.50 3.54 -13.02
C GLU A 55 6.37 2.55 -13.33
N VAL A 56 6.32 2.07 -14.55
CA VAL A 56 5.36 1.05 -15.03
C VAL A 56 6.14 -0.15 -15.53
N LYS A 57 5.81 -1.34 -15.02
CA LYS A 57 6.44 -2.61 -15.40
C LYS A 57 5.41 -3.61 -15.91
N ARG A 58 5.88 -4.58 -16.69
CA ARG A 58 5.06 -5.74 -17.07
C ARG A 58 5.08 -6.76 -15.95
N LEU A 59 3.91 -7.28 -15.58
CA LEU A 59 3.81 -8.27 -14.51
C LEU A 59 3.67 -9.69 -15.12
N LYS A 60 2.50 -10.02 -15.69
CA LYS A 60 2.28 -11.25 -16.48
C LYS A 60 1.23 -11.03 -17.57
N GLY A 61 1.45 -11.59 -18.76
CA GLY A 61 0.50 -11.52 -19.88
C GLY A 61 0.12 -10.07 -20.24
N ASN A 62 -1.14 -9.72 -19.98
CA ASN A 62 -1.71 -8.41 -20.26
C ASN A 62 -1.80 -7.50 -19.02
N GLU A 63 -1.16 -7.88 -17.90
CA GLU A 63 -1.11 -7.09 -16.67
C GLU A 63 0.10 -6.14 -16.67
N THR A 64 -0.15 -4.90 -16.26
CA THR A 64 0.88 -3.91 -15.93
C THR A 64 0.77 -3.53 -14.46
N ILE A 65 1.90 -3.22 -13.84
CA ILE A 65 1.96 -2.65 -12.50
C ILE A 65 2.65 -1.30 -12.57
N LYS A 66 2.05 -0.31 -11.93
CA LYS A 66 2.62 1.03 -11.78
C LYS A 66 2.91 1.28 -10.31
N PHE A 67 4.12 1.75 -10.03
CA PHE A 67 4.54 2.19 -8.72
C PHE A 67 4.71 3.71 -8.75
N THR A 68 4.12 4.41 -7.79
CA THR A 68 4.33 5.85 -7.59
C THR A 68 5.00 6.07 -6.24
N TYR A 69 6.06 6.88 -6.24
CA TYR A 69 6.91 7.11 -5.09
C TYR A 69 6.81 8.55 -4.60
N ASN A 70 7.06 8.74 -3.30
CA ASN A 70 7.33 10.06 -2.74
C ASN A 70 8.78 10.52 -3.08
N ARG A 71 9.15 11.70 -2.61
CA ARG A 71 10.49 12.28 -2.79
C ARG A 71 11.62 11.43 -2.19
N GLU A 72 11.32 10.59 -1.20
CA GLU A 72 12.26 9.68 -0.55
C GLU A 72 12.37 8.32 -1.27
N LYS A 73 11.70 8.18 -2.44
CA LYS A 73 11.64 6.94 -3.22
C LYS A 73 10.96 5.78 -2.48
N ILE A 74 10.00 6.08 -1.62
CA ILE A 74 9.14 5.09 -0.95
C ILE A 74 7.81 5.01 -1.71
N VAL A 75 7.35 3.78 -1.97
CA VAL A 75 6.08 3.56 -2.68
C VAL A 75 4.91 4.10 -1.87
N LYS A 76 4.10 4.93 -2.52
CA LYS A 76 2.85 5.48 -1.99
C LYS A 76 1.61 4.93 -2.68
N ILE A 77 1.75 4.59 -3.96
CA ILE A 77 0.65 4.05 -4.75
C ILE A 77 1.16 2.88 -5.59
N ILE A 78 0.40 1.79 -5.61
CA ILE A 78 0.56 0.70 -6.56
C ILE A 78 -0.73 0.55 -7.36
N GLU A 79 -0.64 0.62 -8.68
CA GLU A 79 -1.78 0.41 -9.57
C GLU A 79 -1.53 -0.82 -10.44
N ILE A 80 -2.43 -1.79 -10.40
CA ILE A 80 -2.38 -2.95 -11.29
C ILE A 80 -3.53 -2.83 -12.27
N GLN A 81 -3.22 -2.91 -13.56
CA GLN A 81 -4.20 -2.82 -14.61
C GLN A 81 -4.07 -4.02 -15.55
N SER A 82 -5.22 -4.53 -15.98
CA SER A 82 -5.31 -5.63 -16.94
C SER A 82 -6.36 -5.32 -17.98
N THR A 83 -6.11 -5.74 -19.22
CA THR A 83 -7.13 -5.70 -20.29
C THR A 83 -8.19 -6.79 -20.14
N GLN A 84 -7.94 -7.78 -19.28
CA GLN A 84 -8.88 -8.85 -18.95
C GLN A 84 -9.31 -8.76 -17.47
N PRO A 85 -10.51 -9.27 -17.11
CA PRO A 85 -10.96 -9.26 -15.73
C PRO A 85 -9.98 -9.98 -14.79
N ILE A 86 -9.61 -9.31 -13.70
CA ILE A 86 -8.75 -9.84 -12.65
C ILE A 86 -9.61 -10.69 -11.71
N SER A 87 -9.38 -12.01 -11.75
CA SER A 87 -10.09 -12.95 -10.89
C SER A 87 -9.82 -12.71 -9.41
N HIS A 88 -10.74 -13.12 -8.54
CA HIS A 88 -10.57 -12.99 -7.09
C HIS A 88 -9.35 -13.80 -6.57
N LYS A 89 -9.08 -14.98 -7.16
CA LYS A 89 -7.87 -15.75 -6.84
C LYS A 89 -6.60 -14.95 -7.12
N ARG A 90 -6.53 -14.29 -8.28
CA ARG A 90 -5.39 -13.47 -8.68
C ARG A 90 -5.20 -12.26 -7.74
N LEU A 91 -6.29 -11.64 -7.29
CA LEU A 91 -6.21 -10.60 -6.26
C LEU A 91 -5.59 -11.08 -4.96
N HIS A 92 -5.99 -12.25 -4.50
CA HIS A 92 -5.45 -12.81 -3.26
C HIS A 92 -3.95 -13.08 -3.36
N GLU A 93 -3.49 -13.56 -4.52
CA GLU A 93 -2.06 -13.73 -4.81
C GLU A 93 -1.33 -12.38 -4.79
N ILE A 94 -1.85 -11.37 -5.46
CA ILE A 94 -1.29 -10.01 -5.48
C ILE A 94 -1.25 -9.41 -4.07
N ALA A 95 -2.34 -9.53 -3.32
CA ALA A 95 -2.44 -8.99 -1.96
C ALA A 95 -1.40 -9.64 -1.04
N LYS A 96 -1.20 -10.97 -1.13
CA LYS A 96 -0.15 -11.66 -0.38
C LYS A 96 1.25 -11.16 -0.72
N GLU A 97 1.52 -10.87 -1.99
CA GLU A 97 2.83 -10.42 -2.46
C GLU A 97 3.14 -8.97 -2.04
N LEU A 98 2.14 -8.10 -2.12
CA LEU A 98 2.33 -6.65 -1.95
C LEU A 98 2.01 -6.15 -0.54
N ILE A 99 1.06 -6.80 0.15
CA ILE A 99 0.49 -6.33 1.42
C ILE A 99 0.13 -7.49 2.36
N PRO A 100 1.12 -8.28 2.79
CA PRO A 100 0.88 -9.51 3.57
C PRO A 100 0.16 -9.28 4.92
N ASN A 101 0.19 -8.07 5.48
CA ASN A 101 -0.41 -7.74 6.78
C ASN A 101 -1.69 -6.88 6.68
N PHE A 102 -2.30 -6.78 5.50
CA PHE A 102 -3.53 -6.00 5.34
C PHE A 102 -4.67 -6.58 6.20
N SER A 103 -5.24 -5.76 7.07
CA SER A 103 -6.39 -6.08 7.91
C SER A 103 -7.56 -5.18 7.58
N LEU A 104 -8.62 -5.75 7.01
CA LEU A 104 -9.81 -5.00 6.65
C LEU A 104 -10.48 -4.41 7.89
N THR A 105 -10.51 -3.09 7.99
CA THR A 105 -11.23 -2.36 9.05
C THR A 105 -12.55 -1.82 8.52
N THR A 106 -12.52 -1.19 7.34
CA THR A 106 -13.71 -0.57 6.79
C THR A 106 -13.86 -0.79 5.29
N THR A 107 -15.11 -0.75 4.83
CA THR A 107 -15.44 -0.92 3.41
C THR A 107 -16.36 0.19 2.93
N GLY A 108 -16.19 0.57 1.68
CA GLY A 108 -17.07 1.49 0.97
C GLY A 108 -17.32 0.96 -0.45
N LYS A 109 -18.34 1.51 -1.12
CA LYS A 109 -18.57 1.22 -2.54
C LYS A 109 -19.18 2.43 -3.23
N ASN A 110 -18.83 2.63 -4.49
CA ASN A 110 -19.51 3.54 -5.39
C ASN A 110 -19.97 2.77 -6.64
N GLU A 111 -20.36 3.49 -7.70
CA GLU A 111 -20.91 2.88 -8.90
C GLU A 111 -19.95 1.89 -9.60
N ASN A 112 -18.64 2.16 -9.56
CA ASN A 112 -17.64 1.43 -10.33
C ASN A 112 -16.44 0.98 -9.48
N SER A 113 -16.50 1.11 -8.15
CA SER A 113 -15.39 0.76 -7.27
C SER A 113 -15.84 0.22 -5.93
N ASN A 114 -15.08 -0.73 -5.41
CA ASN A 114 -15.13 -1.14 -4.00
C ASN A 114 -13.87 -0.63 -3.28
N PHE A 115 -14.05 -0.11 -2.08
CA PHE A 115 -12.99 0.43 -1.23
C PHE A 115 -12.84 -0.46 0.00
N TYR A 116 -11.60 -0.79 0.36
CA TYR A 116 -11.22 -1.65 1.47
C TYR A 116 -10.08 -0.96 2.24
N TYR A 117 -10.35 -0.52 3.46
CA TYR A 117 -9.43 0.28 4.24
C TYR A 117 -8.97 -0.46 5.50
N ASP A 118 -7.66 -0.39 5.76
CA ASP A 118 -7.02 -0.82 7.00
C ASP A 118 -6.60 0.44 7.77
N SER A 119 -7.32 0.76 8.85
CA SER A 119 -7.06 1.99 9.62
C SER A 119 -5.78 1.92 10.43
N ASN A 120 -5.38 0.72 10.86
CA ASN A 120 -4.16 0.52 11.66
C ASN A 120 -2.92 0.83 10.82
N ASN A 121 -2.91 0.34 9.58
CA ASN A 121 -1.80 0.55 8.64
C ASN A 121 -2.00 1.76 7.72
N LYS A 122 -3.15 2.46 7.82
CA LYS A 122 -3.56 3.58 6.95
C LYS A 122 -3.39 3.24 5.47
N PHE A 123 -3.97 2.11 5.09
CA PHE A 123 -3.79 1.54 3.77
C PHE A 123 -5.15 1.32 3.11
N LEU A 124 -5.29 1.80 1.88
CA LEU A 124 -6.51 1.71 1.10
C LEU A 124 -6.29 0.82 -0.12
N ASN A 125 -7.15 -0.18 -0.30
CA ASN A 125 -7.28 -0.97 -1.51
C ASN A 125 -8.59 -0.59 -2.23
N ILE A 126 -8.49 -0.30 -3.52
CA ILE A 126 -9.60 0.05 -4.39
C ILE A 126 -9.66 -0.96 -5.52
N GLU A 127 -10.75 -1.71 -5.60
CA GLU A 127 -11.07 -2.51 -6.76
C GLU A 127 -11.90 -1.67 -7.72
N VAL A 128 -11.45 -1.51 -8.96
CA VAL A 128 -12.15 -0.73 -9.99
C VAL A 128 -12.70 -1.66 -11.06
N PHE A 129 -13.96 -1.44 -11.42
CA PHE A 129 -14.72 -2.22 -12.40
C PHE A 129 -14.89 -1.43 -13.70
N ASP A 130 -14.92 -2.16 -14.81
CA ASP A 130 -15.20 -1.61 -16.14
C ASP A 130 -16.59 -0.94 -16.14
N THR A 131 -16.64 0.33 -16.54
CA THR A 131 -17.88 1.13 -16.60
C THR A 131 -18.93 0.49 -17.50
N ASN A 132 -18.51 -0.18 -18.58
CA ASN A 132 -19.41 -0.86 -19.52
C ASN A 132 -19.82 -2.26 -19.04
N LYS A 133 -19.04 -2.86 -18.14
CA LYS A 133 -19.23 -4.22 -17.63
C LYS A 133 -18.86 -4.25 -16.15
N LYS A 134 -19.74 -3.72 -15.28
CA LYS A 134 -19.51 -3.51 -13.83
C LYS A 134 -19.07 -4.76 -13.02
N VAL A 135 -19.14 -5.95 -13.61
CA VAL A 135 -18.63 -7.21 -13.01
C VAL A 135 -17.15 -7.48 -13.35
N ASN A 136 -16.60 -6.78 -14.34
CA ASN A 136 -15.24 -6.97 -14.83
C ASN A 136 -14.30 -6.03 -14.08
N ARG A 137 -13.68 -6.54 -13.02
CA ARG A 137 -12.60 -5.84 -12.33
C ARG A 137 -11.37 -5.78 -13.23
N ASN A 138 -10.98 -4.60 -13.68
CA ASN A 138 -9.85 -4.43 -14.60
C ASN A 138 -8.66 -3.71 -13.96
N LYS A 139 -8.88 -3.07 -12.81
CA LYS A 139 -7.85 -2.32 -12.10
C LYS A 139 -7.96 -2.50 -10.59
N VAL A 140 -6.82 -2.54 -9.93
CA VAL A 140 -6.68 -2.57 -8.47
C VAL A 140 -5.69 -1.50 -8.08
N ILE A 141 -6.03 -0.70 -7.07
CA ILE A 141 -5.19 0.41 -6.61
C ILE A 141 -4.95 0.23 -5.13
N TYR A 142 -3.69 0.32 -4.73
CA TYR A 142 -3.24 0.29 -3.35
C TYR A 142 -2.63 1.65 -3.02
N ILE A 143 -3.07 2.28 -1.94
CA ILE A 143 -2.65 3.61 -1.52
C ILE A 143 -2.22 3.56 -0.06
N SER A 144 -1.03 4.06 0.24
CA SER A 144 -0.47 4.23 1.59
C SER A 144 -0.15 5.70 1.92
N ASP A 145 -0.65 6.63 1.09
CA ASP A 145 -0.56 8.07 1.32
C ASP A 145 -1.80 8.55 2.09
N PRO A 146 -1.68 8.95 3.37
CA PRO A 146 -2.82 9.34 4.18
C PRO A 146 -3.55 10.59 3.67
N GLU A 147 -2.82 11.56 3.10
CA GLU A 147 -3.43 12.79 2.58
C GLU A 147 -4.35 12.44 1.40
N LEU A 148 -3.82 11.63 0.47
CA LEU A 148 -4.61 11.16 -0.68
C LEU A 148 -5.78 10.25 -0.26
N ILE A 149 -5.60 9.41 0.75
CA ILE A 149 -6.69 8.55 1.26
C ILE A 149 -7.83 9.42 1.80
N ASN A 150 -7.52 10.44 2.60
CA ASN A 150 -8.52 11.33 3.18
C ASN A 150 -9.20 12.18 2.10
N GLU A 151 -8.48 12.59 1.06
CA GLU A 151 -9.09 13.26 -0.11
C GLU A 151 -10.08 12.35 -0.86
N LEU A 152 -9.75 11.07 -1.03
CA LEU A 152 -10.58 10.11 -1.77
C LEU A 152 -11.78 9.62 -0.97
N ILE A 153 -11.63 9.45 0.34
CA ILE A 153 -12.69 8.98 1.24
C ILE A 153 -12.67 9.84 2.51
N PRO A 154 -13.22 11.07 2.47
CA PRO A 154 -13.21 11.97 3.62
C PRO A 154 -13.87 11.37 4.86
N GLU A 155 -14.85 10.49 4.66
CA GLU A 155 -15.58 9.78 5.72
C GLU A 155 -14.70 8.86 6.57
N ILE A 156 -13.50 8.48 6.11
CA ILE A 156 -12.54 7.67 6.88
C ILE A 156 -12.15 8.35 8.19
N GLU A 157 -12.07 9.69 8.22
CA GLU A 157 -11.73 10.41 9.45
C GLU A 157 -12.77 10.22 10.57
N ILE A 158 -14.02 9.93 10.19
CA ILE A 158 -15.14 9.72 11.11
C ILE A 158 -15.17 8.27 11.62
N TRP A 159 -14.45 7.35 10.96
CA TRP A 159 -14.44 5.92 11.25
C TRP A 159 -13.28 5.47 12.16
N ASN A 160 -12.34 6.38 12.45
CA ASN A 160 -11.20 6.14 13.35
C ASN A 160 -11.54 6.40 14.82
#